data_AF-A0A3D5Q9N4-F1
#
_entry.id   AF-A0A3D5Q9N4-F1
#
_cell.length_a   1.000
_cell.length_b   1.000
_cell.length_c   1.000
_cell.angle_alpha   90.00
_cell.angle_beta   90.00
_cell.angle_gamma   90.00
#
_symmetry.space_group_name_H-M   'P 1'
#
loop_
_entity.id
_entity.type
_entity.pdbx_description
1 polymer ?
#
loop_
_entity_poly.entity_id
_entity_poly.type
_entity_poly.pdbx_seq_one_letter_code
_entity_poly.pdbx_strand_id
1 'polypeptide(L)' 'MSNERIYIIGWFVFIISAVFFILSSIENDDPFAFWGGVSFLFACIIFLLPLLLRRR' A
#
# COMPACT_ATOMS: atom_id res chain seq x y z
N MET A 1 17.53 -4.93 -14.69
CA MET A 1 16.33 -5.37 -13.95
C MET A 1 15.18 -5.50 -14.92
N SER A 2 14.33 -6.52 -14.80
CA SER A 2 13.10 -6.58 -15.61
C SER A 2 12.10 -5.58 -15.02
N ASN A 3 11.36 -4.85 -15.85
CA ASN A 3 10.38 -3.85 -15.40
C ASN A 3 9.41 -4.42 -14.36
N GLU A 4 9.01 -5.69 -14.49
CA GLU A 4 8.19 -6.40 -13.48
C GLU A 4 8.77 -6.38 -12.07
N ARG A 5 10.09 -6.56 -11.90
CA ARG A 5 10.70 -6.57 -10.57
C ARG A 5 10.62 -5.21 -9.91
N ILE A 6 10.79 -4.13 -10.68
CA ILE A 6 10.66 -2.76 -10.18
C ILE A 6 9.20 -2.50 -9.78
N TYR A 7 8.24 -2.96 -10.57
CA TYR A 7 6.81 -2.86 -10.24
C TYR A 7 6.46 -3.59 -8.93
N ILE A 8 6.92 -4.84 -8.76
CA ILE A 8 6.65 -5.63 -7.55
C ILE A 8 7.31 -4.99 -6.31
N ILE A 9 8.57 -4.54 -6.44
CA ILE A 9 9.27 -3.87 -5.35
C ILE A 9 8.58 -2.55 -4.99
N GLY A 10 8.15 -1.76 -5.98
CA GLY A 10 7.40 -0.53 -5.75
C GLY A 10 6.09 -0.76 -5.01
N TRP A 11 5.38 -1.84 -5.35
CA TRP A 11 4.18 -2.27 -4.63
C TRP A 11 4.45 -2.60 -3.16
N PHE A 12 5.55 -3.31 -2.87
CA PHE A 12 5.96 -3.58 -1.49
C PHE A 12 6.26 -2.30 -0.72
N VAL A 13 6.96 -1.35 -1.33
CA VAL A 13 7.25 -0.04 -0.72
C VAL A 13 5.95 0.70 -0.41
N PHE A 14 4.97 0.71 -1.31
CA PHE A 14 3.67 1.35 -1.07
C PHE A 14 2.92 0.76 0.14
N ILE A 15 2.89 -0.56 0.26
CA ILE A 15 2.24 -1.21 1.41
C ILE A 15 2.95 -0.83 2.71
N ILE A 16 4.28 -0.86 2.74
CA ILE A 16 5.07 -0.47 3.92
C ILE A 16 4.81 0.98 4.29
N SER A 17 4.78 1.90 3.32
CA SER A 17 4.45 3.30 3.54
C SER A 17 3.04 3.49 4.09
N ALA A 18 2.05 2.74 3.59
CA ALA A 18 0.69 2.79 4.09
C ALA A 18 0.61 2.36 5.57
N VAL A 19 1.34 1.30 5.95
CA VAL A 19 1.41 0.85 7.35
C VAL A 19 2.03 1.91 8.24
N PHE A 20 3.16 2.51 7.83
CA PHE A 20 3.76 3.60 8.61
C PHE A 20 2.86 4.83 8.73
N PHE A 21 2.11 5.16 7.68
CA PHE A 21 1.16 6.26 7.72
C PHE A 21 0.02 6.00 8.72
N ILE A 22 -0.50 4.77 8.76
CA ILE A 22 -1.50 4.35 9.75
C ILE A 22 -0.90 4.45 11.17
N LEU A 23 0.30 3.92 11.41
CA LEU A 23 0.95 4.00 12.71
C LEU A 23 1.17 5.45 13.16
N SER A 24 1.64 6.30 12.25
CA SER A 24 1.84 7.74 12.51
C SER A 24 0.52 8.46 12.80
N SER A 25 -0.57 8.10 12.11
CA SER A 25 -1.88 8.70 12.36
C SER A 25 -2.44 8.36 13.74
N ILE A 26 -2.14 7.17 14.25
CA ILE A 26 -2.53 6.74 15.61
C ILE A 26 -1.75 7.55 16.65
N GLU A 27 -0.45 7.75 16.44
CA GLU A 27 0.39 8.55 17.35
C GLU A 27 -0.04 10.02 17.41
N ASN A 28 -0.55 10.58 16.31
CA ASN A 28 -0.99 11.96 16.22
C ASN A 28 -2.47 12.16 16.60
N ASP A 29 -3.18 11.10 17.01
CA ASP A 29 -4.63 11.13 17.27
C ASP A 29 -5.44 11.77 16.12
N ASP A 30 -5.03 11.52 14.86
CA ASP A 30 -5.70 12.05 13.66
C ASP A 30 -6.59 10.97 13.02
N PRO A 31 -7.91 11.00 13.26
CA PRO A 31 -8.82 9.99 12.74
C PRO A 31 -8.96 10.07 11.22
N PHE A 32 -8.78 11.25 10.61
CA PHE A 32 -8.89 11.42 9.17
C PHE A 32 -7.69 10.81 8.46
N ALA A 33 -6.49 11.03 9.00
CA ALA A 33 -5.28 10.37 8.51
C ALA A 33 -5.37 8.85 8.69
N PHE A 34 -5.93 8.35 9.80
CA PHE A 34 -6.13 6.91 9.99
C PHE A 34 -7.04 6.31 8.92
N TRP A 35 -8.22 6.89 8.70
CA TRP A 35 -9.15 6.42 7.67
C TRP A 35 -8.56 6.56 6.25
N GLY A 36 -7.81 7.64 6.00
CA GLY A 36 -7.05 7.82 4.76
C GLY A 36 -6.00 6.73 4.55
N GLY A 37 -5.23 6.39 5.59
CA GLY A 37 -4.24 5.33 5.57
C GLY A 37 -4.83 3.94 5.33
N VAL A 38 -5.94 3.63 6.01
CA VAL A 38 -6.64 2.34 5.85
C VAL A 38 -7.22 2.20 4.43
N SER A 39 -7.86 3.24 3.91
CA SER A 39 -8.38 3.25 2.54
C SER A 39 -7.27 3.19 1.49
N PHE A 40 -6.15 3.88 1.72
CA PHE A 40 -4.97 3.80 0.86
C PHE A 40 -4.37 2.39 0.85
N LEU A 41 -4.21 1.75 2.01
CA LEU A 41 -3.73 0.37 2.11
C LEU A 41 -4.65 -0.59 1.35
N PHE A 42 -5.97 -0.40 1.47
CA PHE A 42 -6.95 -1.21 0.74
C PHE A 42 -6.84 -1.03 -0.78
N ALA A 43 -6.68 0.22 -1.25
CA ALA A 43 -6.42 0.51 -2.66
C ALA A 43 -5.12 -0.14 -3.15
N CYS A 44 -4.07 -0.16 -2.33
CA CYS A 44 -2.82 -0.82 -2.69
C CYS A 44 -3.01 -2.33 -2.93
N ILE A 45 -3.79 -3.00 -2.07
CA ILE A 45 -4.08 -4.44 -2.24
C ILE A 45 -4.93 -4.68 -3.49
N ILE A 46 -5.95 -3.86 -3.73
CA ILE A 46 -6.81 -3.96 -4.93
C ILE A 46 -6.00 -3.80 -6.21
N PHE A 47 -5.07 -2.86 -6.26
CA PHE A 47 -4.24 -2.67 -7.44
C PHE A 47 -3.13 -3.73 -7.59
N LEU A 48 -2.72 -4.36 -6.50
CA LEU A 48 -1.79 -5.50 -6.54
C LEU A 48 -2.48 -6.79 -7.05
N LEU A 49 -3.75 -7.00 -6.72
CA LEU A 49 -4.54 -8.16 -7.16
C LEU A 49 -4.45 -8.46 -8.67
N PRO A 50 -4.70 -7.53 -9.61
CA PRO A 50 -4.58 -7.82 -11.04
C PRO A 50 -3.14 -8.15 -11.45
N LEU A 51 -2.11 -7.63 -10.77
CA LEU A 51 -0.71 -7.97 -11.06
C LEU A 51 -0.39 -9.43 -10.68
N LEU A 52 -0.93 -9.91 -9.57
CA LEU A 52 -0.80 -11.30 -9.13
C LEU A 52 -1.67 -12.26 -9.94
N LEU A 53 -2.92 -11.85 -10.23
CA LEU A 53 -3.91 -12.67 -10.94
C LEU A 53 -3.60 -12.80 -12.44
N ARG A 54 -3.02 -11.78 -13.08
CA ARG A 54 -2.61 -11.81 -14.50
C ARG A 54 -1.40 -12.73 -14.77
N ARG A 55 -0.82 -13.32 -13.73
CA ARG A 55 0.30 -14.27 -13.83
C ARG A 55 -0.13 -15.75 -13.92
N ARG A 56 -1.43 -16.02 -14.05
CA ARG A 56 -2.02 -17.31 -14.46
C ARG A 56 -2.45 -17.22 -15.91
#